data_AF-A0A7X5ISD7-F1
#
_entry.id   AF-A0A7X5ISD7-F1
#
_cell.length_a   1.000
_cell.length_b   1.000
_cell.length_c   1.000
_cell.angle_alpha   90.00
_cell.angle_beta   90.00
_cell.angle_gamma   90.00
#
_symmetry.space_group_name_H-M   'P 1'
#
loop_
_entity.id
_entity.type
_entity.pdbx_description
1 polymer ?
#
loop_
_entity_poly.entity_id
_entity_poly.type
_entity_poly.pdbx_seq_one_letter_code
_entity_poly.pdbx_strand_id
1 'polypeptide(L)' 'MTEYEKLITAEQIAHTVEITECLTGKTGMANTCAGRVALFYGAEDGNDDKIVTPRTFSRQFKITAAILG' A
#
# COMPACT_ATOMS: atom_id res chain seq x y z
N MET A 1 4.96 13.42 8.09
CA MET A 1 5.26 12.18 7.35
C MET A 1 4.05 11.83 6.49
N THR A 2 4.24 11.66 5.19
CA THR A 2 3.22 11.17 4.24
C THR A 2 3.02 9.66 4.39
N GLU A 3 1.91 9.12 3.90
CA GLU A 3 1.73 7.65 3.91
C GLU A 3 2.79 6.94 3.08
N TYR A 4 3.29 7.57 2.01
CA TYR A 4 4.41 7.01 1.25
C TYR A 4 5.69 6.92 2.07
N GLU A 5 6.02 7.95 2.85
CA GLU A 5 7.19 7.91 3.75
C GLU A 5 7.01 6.87 4.87
N LYS A 6 5.78 6.69 5.37
CA LYS A 6 5.45 5.63 6.32
C LYS A 6 5.63 4.25 5.68
N LEU A 7 5.22 4.07 4.41
CA LEU A 7 5.38 2.83 3.68
C LEU A 7 6.86 2.47 3.54
N ILE A 8 7.70 3.40 3.08
CA ILE A 8 9.15 3.20 2.99
C ILE A 8 9.73 2.75 4.33
N THR A 9 9.29 3.38 5.43
CA THR A 9 9.76 3.05 6.78
C THR A 9 9.28 1.67 7.21
N ALA A 10 8.01 1.34 6.95
CA ALA A 10 7.40 0.07 7.33
C ALA A 10 8.04 -1.12 6.59
N GLU A 11 8.37 -0.97 5.31
CA GLU A 11 9.03 -2.02 4.52
C GLU A 11 10.42 -2.38 5.02
N GLN A 12 11.08 -1.53 5.82
CA GLN A 12 12.37 -1.88 6.43
C GLN A 12 12.25 -2.97 7.50
N ILE A 13 11.04 -3.16 8.06
CA ILE A 13 10.81 -4.03 9.22
C ILE A 13 9.68 -5.03 9.03
N ALA A 14 8.74 -4.76 8.13
CA ALA A 14 7.56 -5.58 7.91
C ALA A 14 7.64 -6.36 6.60
N HIS A 15 7.16 -7.61 6.64
CA HIS A 15 7.00 -8.44 5.45
C HIS A 15 5.79 -8.02 4.62
N THR A 16 4.75 -7.51 5.30
CA THR A 16 3.50 -7.08 4.67
C THR A 16 3.05 -5.77 5.27
N VAL A 17 2.70 -4.80 4.42
CA VAL A 17 2.07 -3.54 4.84
C VAL A 17 0.64 -3.51 4.33
N GLU A 18 -0.31 -3.53 5.25
CA GLU A 18 -1.74 -3.45 4.94
C GLU A 18 -2.17 -2.00 4.77
N ILE A 19 -3.11 -1.80 3.85
CA ILE A 19 -3.68 -0.50 3.53
C ILE A 19 -5.20 -0.56 3.43
N THR A 20 -5.84 0.60 3.58
CA THR A 20 -7.23 0.84 3.18
C THR A 20 -7.29 1.97 2.16
N GLU A 21 -8.04 1.78 1.08
CA GLU A 21 -8.36 2.81 0.10
C GLU A 21 -9.49 3.71 0.62
N CYS A 22 -9.22 5.00 0.75
CA CYS A 22 -10.12 5.97 1.38
C CYS A 22 -11.47 6.13 0.68
N LEU A 23 -11.52 5.96 -0.64
CA LEU A 23 -12.75 6.18 -1.43
C LEU A 23 -13.68 4.98 -1.42
N THR A 24 -13.12 3.77 -1.43
CA THR A 24 -13.88 2.53 -1.60
C THR A 24 -14.02 1.75 -0.30
N GLY A 25 -13.16 2.03 0.69
CA GLY A 25 -13.03 1.22 1.90
C GLY A 25 -12.35 -0.14 1.66
N LYS A 26 -11.92 -0.45 0.42
CA LYS A 26 -11.24 -1.71 0.12
C LYS A 26 -9.92 -1.79 0.87
N THR A 27 -9.65 -2.96 1.45
CA THR A 27 -8.39 -3.27 2.11
C THR A 27 -7.48 -4.06 1.17
N GLY A 28 -6.18 -3.87 1.31
CA GLY A 28 -5.18 -4.57 0.52
C GLY A 28 -3.80 -4.47 1.12
N MET A 29 -2.80 -4.81 0.34
CA MET A 29 -1.39 -4.68 0.69
C MET A 29 -0.72 -3.66 -0.23
N ALA A 30 0.30 -2.97 0.29
CA ALA A 30 1.09 -2.04 -0.48
C ALA A 30 2.57 -2.39 -0.38
N ASN A 31 3.28 -2.31 -1.49
CA ASN A 31 4.74 -2.37 -1.54
C ASN A 31 5.29 -1.29 -2.49
N THR A 32 6.47 -0.77 -2.20
CA THR A 32 7.20 0.12 -3.11
C THR A 32 7.80 -0.69 -4.26
N CYS A 33 7.74 -0.11 -5.47
CA CYS A 33 8.31 -0.72 -6.66
C CYS A 33 8.75 0.38 -7.63
N ALA A 34 10.04 0.43 -7.96
CA ALA A 34 10.63 1.37 -8.92
C ALA A 34 10.19 2.84 -8.72
N GLY A 35 10.17 3.32 -7.46
CA GLY A 35 9.76 4.69 -7.12
C GLY A 35 8.25 4.95 -7.16
N ARG A 36 7.45 3.90 -7.27
CA ARG A 36 5.97 3.89 -7.21
C ARG A 36 5.49 2.98 -6.08
N VAL A 37 4.18 2.83 -5.96
CA VAL A 37 3.55 1.90 -5.01
C VAL A 37 2.67 0.91 -5.77
N ALA A 38 2.96 -0.37 -5.61
CA ALA A 38 2.11 -1.47 -6.07
C ALA A 38 1.09 -1.79 -4.97
N LEU A 39 -0.17 -1.91 -5.36
CA LEU A 39 -1.31 -2.21 -4.49
C LEU A 39 -1.90 -3.54 -4.89
N PHE A 40 -2.13 -4.40 -3.90
CA PHE A 40 -2.63 -5.76 -4.08
C PHE A 40 -3.89 -5.95 -3.25
N TYR A 41 -5.00 -6.35 -3.87
CA TYR A 41 -6.30 -6.48 -3.17
C TYR A 41 -6.72 -7.94 -2.95
N GLY A 42 -5.90 -8.92 -3.33
CA GLY A 42 -6.13 -10.33 -3.03
C GLY A 42 -7.29 -10.98 -3.79
N ALA A 43 -7.78 -10.36 -4.86
CA ALA A 43 -8.70 -11.02 -5.80
C ALA A 43 -7.96 -12.15 -6.52
N GLU A 44 -8.60 -13.31 -6.73
CA GLU A 44 -7.98 -14.49 -7.36
C GLU A 44 -7.43 -14.21 -8.78
N ASP A 45 -7.94 -13.18 -9.45
CA ASP A 45 -7.56 -12.75 -10.79
C ASP A 45 -6.59 -11.54 -10.81
N GLY A 46 -6.27 -10.95 -9.66
CA GLY A 46 -5.44 -9.73 -9.56
C GLY A 46 -6.03 -8.50 -10.25
N ASN A 47 -7.32 -8.51 -10.62
CA ASN A 47 -7.92 -7.48 -11.49
C ASN A 47 -8.02 -6.09 -10.81
N ASP A 48 -7.98 -6.05 -9.48
CA ASP A 48 -7.95 -4.80 -8.71
C ASP A 48 -6.53 -4.26 -8.44
N ASP A 49 -5.49 -5.02 -8.81
CA ASP A 49 -4.11 -4.64 -8.53
C ASP A 49 -3.68 -3.46 -9.40
N LYS A 50 -2.98 -2.50 -8.80
CA LYS A 50 -2.62 -1.26 -9.49
C LYS A 50 -1.32 -0.66 -9.01
N ILE A 51 -0.60 0.01 -9.91
CA ILE A 51 0.59 0.79 -9.59
C ILE A 51 0.23 2.27 -9.58
N VAL A 52 0.48 2.93 -8.45
CA VAL A 52 0.16 4.35 -8.24
C VAL A 52 1.41 5.16 -7.92
N THR A 53 1.34 6.47 -8.14
CA THR A 53 2.43 7.38 -7.76
C THR A 53 2.47 7.59 -6.23
N PRO A 54 3.62 7.97 -5.64
CA PRO A 54 3.71 8.36 -4.23
C PRO A 54 2.67 9.41 -3.79
N ARG A 55 2.39 10.38 -4.67
CA ARG A 55 1.39 11.43 -4.44
C ARG A 55 -0.02 10.86 -4.40
N THR A 56 -0.36 9.97 -5.33
CA THR A 56 -1.65 9.28 -5.34
C THR A 56 -1.81 8.42 -4.10
N PHE A 57 -0.79 7.62 -3.76
CA PHE A 57 -0.76 6.78 -2.57
C PHE A 57 -1.05 7.61 -1.30
N SER A 58 -0.28 8.67 -1.10
CA SER A 58 -0.37 9.53 0.09
C SER A 58 -1.71 10.26 0.24
N ARG A 59 -2.48 10.39 -0.85
CA ARG A 59 -3.77 11.08 -0.82
C ARG A 59 -4.95 10.11 -0.65
N GLN A 60 -4.86 8.92 -1.21
CA GLN A 60 -6.00 8.03 -1.40
C GLN A 60 -5.94 6.78 -0.53
N PHE A 61 -4.84 6.52 0.16
CA PHE A 61 -4.63 5.29 0.92
C PHE A 61 -4.15 5.62 2.33
N LYS A 62 -4.41 4.71 3.26
CA LYS A 62 -3.88 4.75 4.61
C LYS A 62 -3.30 3.40 4.98
N ILE A 63 -2.12 3.39 5.57
CA ILE A 63 -1.53 2.21 6.19
C ILE A 63 -2.33 1.90 7.46
N THR A 64 -2.78 0.65 7.57
CA THR A 64 -3.56 0.16 8.71
C THR A 64 -2.75 -0.77 9.60
N ALA A 65 -1.86 -1.57 9.02
CA ALA A 65 -0.99 -2.48 9.76
C ALA A 65 0.34 -2.68 9.04
N ALA A 66 1.36 -3.03 9.82
CA ALA A 66 2.64 -3.51 9.34
C ALA A 66 2.90 -4.84 10.05
N ILE A 67 2.91 -5.94 9.30
CA ILE A 67 3.05 -7.30 9.82
C ILE A 67 4.53 -7.66 9.84
N LEU A 68 5.06 -7.81 11.05
CA LEU A 68 6.42 -8.29 11.29
C LEU A 68 6.45 -9.81 11.10
N GLY A 69 7.48 -10.31 10.41
CA GLY A 69 7.74 -11.74 10.23
C GLY A 69 8.66 -12.31 11.29
#